data_AF-A0A559JFZ8-F1
#
_entry.id   AF-A0A559JFZ8-F1
#
_cell.length_a   1.000
_cell.length_b   1.000
_cell.length_c   1.000
_cell.angle_alpha   90.00
_cell.angle_beta   90.00
_cell.angle_gamma   90.00
#
_symmetry.space_group_name_H-M   'P 1'
#
loop_
_entity.id
_entity.type
_entity.pdbx_description
1 polymer ?
#
loop_
_entity_poly.entity_id
_entity_poly.type
_entity_poly.pdbx_seq_one_letter_code
_entity_poly.pdbx_strand_id
1 'polypeptide(L)' 'MVVRVCETVRAPVGGVLVVVRVCETVRVPVGGVLADITVWETVRAPVGGVLADITVWETAKSH' A
#
# COMPACT_ATOMS: atom_id res chain seq x y z
N MET A 1 5.03 14.63 13.33
CA MET A 1 5.42 13.21 13.41
C MET A 1 4.96 12.51 12.14
N VAL A 2 5.83 11.70 11.52
CA VAL A 2 5.47 10.89 10.35
C VAL A 2 5.75 9.43 10.71
N VAL A 3 4.74 8.58 10.61
CA VAL A 3 4.85 7.13 10.81
C VAL A 3 4.62 6.46 9.47
N ARG A 4 5.45 5.46 9.15
CA ARG A 4 5.24 4.60 7.99
C ARG A 4 5.21 3.15 8.43
N VAL A 5 4.19 2.44 7.99
CA VAL A 5 4.05 0.99 8.18
C VAL A 5 3.93 0.37 6.79
N CYS A 6 4.71 -0.66 6.52
CA CYS A 6 4.68 -1.39 5.27
C CYS A 6 4.65 -2.88 5.55
N GLU A 7 3.72 -3.58 4.92
CA GLU A 7 3.63 -5.03 4.94
C GLU A 7 3.80 -5.57 3.52
N THR A 8 4.40 -6.75 3.39
CA THR A 8 4.54 -7.44 2.11
C THR A 8 4.14 -8.89 2.28
N VAL A 9 3.09 -9.28 1.58
CA VAL A 9 2.56 -10.63 1.55
C VAL A 9 2.95 -11.29 0.24
N ARG A 10 3.47 -12.51 0.32
CA ARG A 10 3.79 -13.32 -0.86
C ARG A 10 3.03 -14.63 -0.76
N ALA A 11 2.19 -14.90 -1.75
CA ALA A 11 1.36 -16.09 -1.77
C ALA A 11 1.43 -16.78 -3.14
N PRO A 12 1.64 -18.10 -3.20
CA PRO A 12 1.43 -18.86 -4.42
C PRO A 12 -0.07 -19.05 -4.66
N VAL A 13 -0.58 -18.55 -5.77
CA VAL A 13 -1.98 -18.74 -6.19
C VAL A 13 -1.95 -19.50 -7.51
N GLY A 14 -2.39 -20.76 -7.53
CA GLY A 14 -2.44 -21.57 -8.76
C GLY A 14 -1.10 -21.77 -9.47
N GLY A 15 0.01 -21.87 -8.73
CA GLY A 15 1.37 -22.01 -9.30
C GLY A 15 2.03 -20.68 -9.69
N VAL A 16 1.34 -19.56 -9.48
CA VAL A 16 1.81 -18.21 -9.77
C VAL A 16 2.17 -17.50 -8.45
N LEU A 17 3.35 -16.88 -8.38
CA LEU A 17 3.75 -16.08 -7.22
C LEU A 17 3.10 -14.70 -7.30
N VAL A 18 2.18 -14.42 -6.38
CA VAL A 18 1.57 -13.10 -6.19
C VAL A 18 2.29 -12.40 -5.04
N VAL A 19 2.68 -11.15 -5.28
CA VAL A 19 3.29 -10.28 -4.26
C VAL A 19 2.39 -9.08 -4.06
N VAL A 20 1.87 -8.93 -2.85
CA VAL A 20 1.07 -7.77 -2.44
C VAL A 20 1.89 -6.96 -1.45
N ARG A 21 2.01 -5.66 -1.68
CA ARG A 21 2.67 -4.73 -0.76
C ARG A 21 1.70 -3.64 -0.37
N VAL A 22 1.39 -3.53 0.90
CA VAL A 22 0.54 -2.47 1.45
C VAL A 22 1.42 -1.57 2.31
N CYS A 23 1.31 -0.27 2.12
CA CYS A 23 2.01 0.69 2.94
C CYS A 23 1.07 1.82 3.33
N GLU A 24 1.10 2.16 4.61
CA GLU A 24 0.40 3.29 5.19
C GLU A 24 1.42 4.34 5.66
N THR A 25 1.15 5.59 5.35
CA THR A 25 1.90 6.74 5.85
C THR A 25 0.95 7.66 6.58
N VAL A 26 1.17 7.84 7.87
CA VAL A 26 0.41 8.78 8.71
C VAL A 26 1.29 9.99 8.99
N ARG A 27 0.81 11.19 8.63
CA ARG A 27 1.44 12.47 8.98
C ARG A 27 0.57 13.18 10.00
N VAL A 28 1.10 13.36 11.21
CA VAL A 28 0.46 14.14 12.29
C VAL A 28 1.27 15.42 12.50
N PRO A 29 0.75 16.61 12.16
CA PRO A 29 1.37 17.89 12.47
C PRO A 29 1.33 18.12 13.98
N VAL A 30 2.41 18.70 14.49
CA VAL A 30 2.49 19.08 15.91
C VAL A 30 1.55 20.27 16.09
N GLY A 31 0.37 20.03 16.66
CA GLY A 31 -0.73 21.01 16.73
C GLY A 31 -2.14 20.41 16.63
N GLY A 32 -2.27 19.14 16.21
CA GLY A 32 -3.51 18.35 16.40
C GLY A 32 -4.64 18.57 15.39
N VAL A 33 -4.47 19.42 14.37
CA VAL A 33 -5.59 19.88 13.53
C VAL A 33 -5.77 19.09 12.22
N LEU A 34 -4.78 18.37 11.72
CA LEU A 34 -4.90 17.69 10.42
C LEU A 34 -4.07 16.41 10.34
N ALA A 35 -4.67 15.21 10.39
CA ALA A 35 -3.94 13.99 10.08
C ALA A 35 -4.09 13.65 8.59
N ASP A 36 -2.99 13.62 7.84
CA ASP A 36 -2.96 13.11 6.47
C ASP A 36 -2.54 11.64 6.51
N ILE A 37 -3.43 10.76 6.06
CA ILE A 37 -3.19 9.31 5.94
C ILE A 37 -3.13 8.99 4.45
N THR A 38 -1.99 8.47 4.00
CA THR A 38 -1.81 7.96 2.64
C THR A 38 -1.63 6.45 2.71
N VAL A 39 -2.49 5.70 2.02
CA VAL A 39 -2.37 4.26 1.87
C VAL A 39 -2.07 3.95 0.41
N TRP A 40 -1.14 3.05 0.15
CA TRP A 40 -0.95 2.47 -1.17
C TRP A 40 -0.82 0.96 -1.10
N GLU A 41 -1.39 0.30 -2.09
CA GLU A 41 -1.29 -1.14 -2.30
C GLU A 41 -0.71 -1.39 -3.69
N THR A 42 0.29 -2.25 -3.76
CA THR A 42 0.86 -2.75 -5.01
C THR A 42 0.66 -4.26 -5.08
N VAL A 43 -0.06 -4.71 -6.09
CA VAL A 43 -0.24 -6.12 -6.41
C VAL A 43 0.58 -6.45 -7.65
N ARG A 44 1.54 -7.36 -7.51
CA ARG A 44 2.30 -7.95 -8.61
C ARG A 44 1.86 -9.38 -8.81
N ALA A 45 1.28 -9.67 -9.98
CA ALA A 45 0.84 -11.00 -10.35
C ALA A 45 1.14 -11.28 -11.83
N PRO A 46 1.65 -12.47 -12.18
CA PRO A 46 1.59 -12.99 -13.52
C PRO A 46 0.14 -13.17 -14.00
N VAL A 47 -0.25 -12.47 -15.06
CA VAL A 47 -1.53 -12.68 -15.76
C VAL A 47 -1.20 -13.06 -17.20
N GLY A 48 -1.53 -14.30 -17.59
CA GLY A 48 -1.30 -14.78 -18.96
C GLY A 48 0.16 -14.79 -19.43
N GLY A 49 1.12 -14.95 -18.50
CA GLY A 49 2.57 -14.94 -18.80
C GLY A 49 3.23 -13.57 -18.77
N VAL A 50 2.48 -12.50 -18.53
CA VAL A 50 3.00 -11.13 -18.35
C VAL A 50 2.93 -10.76 -16.86
N LEU A 51 4.02 -10.21 -16.31
CA LEU A 51 4.01 -9.62 -14.98
C LEU A 51 3.23 -8.31 -15.02
N ALA A 52 2.04 -8.29 -14.41
CA ALA A 52 1.30 -7.06 -14.19
C ALA A 52 1.62 -6.52 -12.79
N ASP A 53 1.83 -5.22 -12.70
CA ASP A 53 2.01 -4.49 -11.45
C ASP A 53 0.89 -3.46 -11.37
N ILE A 54 -0.03 -3.66 -10.44
CA ILE A 54 -1.19 -2.79 -10.22
C ILE A 54 -0.90 -2.04 -8.93
N THR A 55 -0.78 -0.72 -9.01
CA THR A 55 -0.63 0.14 -7.83
C THR A 55 -1.88 0.99 -7.66
N VAL A 56 -2.50 0.90 -6.50
CA VAL A 56 -3.63 1.73 -6.07
C VAL A 56 -3.18 2.58 -4.91
N TRP A 57 -3.58 3.84 -4.85
CA TRP A 57 -3.28 4.73 -3.73
C TRP A 57 -4.49 5.58 -3.38
N GLU A 58 -4.65 5.84 -2.09
CA GLU A 58 -5.71 6.66 -1.54
C GLU A 58 -5.10 7.63 -0.53
N THR A 59 -5.69 8.82 -0.40
CA THR A 59 -5.28 9.82 0.60
C THR A 59 -6.51 10.36 1.32
N ALA A 60 -6.56 10.13 2.63
CA ALA A 60 -7.58 10.67 3.51
C ALA A 60 -6.98 11.79 4.35
N LYS A 61 -7.72 12.89 4.48
CA LYS A 61 -7.39 13.96 5.44
C LYS A 61 -8.44 13.96 6.53
N SER A 62 -8.00 13.85 7.77
CA SER A 62 -8.86 14.02 8.94
C SER A 62 -8.66 15.43 9.49
N HIS A 63 -9.74 16.21 9.59
CA HIS A 63 -9.80 17.53 10.23
C HIS A 63 -10.53 17.43 11.56
#